data_AF-A0A914C0F8-F1
#
_entry.id   AF-A0A914C0F8-F1
#
_cell.length_a   1.000
_cell.length_b   1.000
_cell.length_c   1.000
_cell.angle_alpha   90.00
_cell.angle_beta   90.00
_cell.angle_gamma   90.00
#
_symmetry.space_group_name_H-M   'P 1'
#
loop_
_entity.id
_entity.type
_entity.pdbx_description
1 polymer ?
#
loop_
_entity_poly.entity_id
_entity_poly.type
_entity_poly.pdbx_seq_one_letter_code
_entity_poly.pdbx_strand_id
1 'polypeptide(L)'
;MSMNSDDVSDLLDGILKAVKDHTEEFPPIPLLRNVKELLEFLANLPKKKDFSYSNRTWPTDLRIIIRRLLQTFKIDEEYLNYCFELSSLTVLIIGVVWFSPDLQFLVLLSGLTSGRLRIIMDNPEQIDINRLLPCLTLLEFFIRAIEDSDFVDEQDATSLSRHVQEAASFIFEYLATCEEEKISLDMEVLLVLYRFSCAFLAIDGASIVNRDLLKGAIRTLMKVSEFCIKQNDAKTAGLLILSLPDFPSLPDNTLDLILDYLRLLYPTKEAKDSIVQACSIMDPLKERTDWYTPASKKYGEEFARAVNDSRLIEILGQLKD
;
A
#
# COMPACT_ATOMS: atom_id res chain seq x y z
N MET A 1 -29.22 16.11 14.36
CA MET A 1 -28.24 17.05 13.77
C MET A 1 -27.11 16.22 13.20
N SER A 2 -26.92 16.21 11.88
CA SER A 2 -25.74 15.57 11.29
C SER A 2 -24.56 16.53 11.44
N MET A 3 -23.51 16.14 12.17
CA MET A 3 -22.26 16.92 12.21
C MET A 3 -21.68 17.01 10.79
N ASN A 4 -21.31 18.21 10.36
CA ASN A 4 -20.60 18.42 9.11
C ASN A 4 -19.07 18.42 9.33
N SER A 5 -18.28 18.52 8.25
CA SER A 5 -16.80 18.51 8.33
C SER A 5 -16.20 19.67 9.14
N ASP A 6 -16.87 20.82 9.14
CA ASP A 6 -16.42 22.00 9.88
C ASP A 6 -16.67 21.84 11.38
N ASP A 7 -17.85 21.33 11.77
CA ASP A 7 -18.18 21.06 13.18
C ASP A 7 -17.17 20.08 13.80
N VAL A 8 -16.79 19.04 13.06
CA VAL A 8 -15.78 18.06 13.49
C VAL A 8 -14.39 18.69 13.57
N SER A 9 -14.04 19.55 12.62
CA SER A 9 -12.75 20.24 12.62
C SER A 9 -12.64 21.23 13.79
N ASP A 10 -13.72 21.95 14.12
CA ASP A 10 -13.77 22.85 15.29
C ASP A 10 -13.58 22.08 16.60
N LEU A 11 -14.21 20.90 16.71
CA LEU A 11 -14.06 20.04 17.87
C LEU A 11 -12.61 19.51 18.00
N LEU A 12 -12.00 19.09 16.89
CA LEU A 12 -10.59 18.70 16.85
C LEU A 12 -9.66 19.84 17.24
N ASP A 13 -9.89 21.06 16.72
CA ASP A 13 -9.13 22.25 17.09
C ASP A 13 -9.19 22.51 18.60
N GLY A 14 -10.39 22.44 19.20
CA GLY A 14 -10.58 22.65 20.63
C GLY A 14 -9.88 21.58 21.50
N ILE A 15 -10.06 20.31 21.16
CA ILE A 15 -9.46 19.18 21.90
C ILE A 15 -7.94 19.23 21.80
N LEU A 16 -7.39 19.32 20.60
CA LEU A 16 -5.94 19.20 20.38
C LEU A 16 -5.19 20.42 20.89
N LYS A 17 -5.80 21.62 20.85
CA LYS A 17 -5.22 22.79 21.50
C LYS A 17 -5.08 22.58 23.01
N ALA A 18 -6.13 22.08 23.67
CA ALA A 18 -6.08 21.80 25.11
C ALA A 18 -5.00 20.76 25.44
N VAL A 19 -4.88 19.69 24.65
CA VAL A 19 -3.84 18.65 24.85
C VAL A 19 -2.44 19.19 24.62
N LYS A 20 -2.23 19.95 23.54
CA LYS A 20 -0.92 20.50 23.18
C LYS A 20 -0.35 21.40 24.28
N ASP A 21 -1.23 22.17 24.94
CA ASP A 21 -0.84 23.16 25.95
C ASP A 21 -0.51 22.51 27.31
N HIS A 22 -1.01 21.30 27.60
CA HIS A 22 -0.71 20.56 28.82
C HIS A 22 0.42 19.54 28.58
N THR A 23 1.67 19.97 28.76
CA THR A 23 2.86 19.16 28.41
C THR A 23 3.43 18.31 29.53
N GLU A 24 2.93 18.48 30.75
CA GLU A 24 3.47 17.81 31.96
C GLU A 24 3.04 16.35 32.07
N GLU A 25 1.95 15.97 31.40
CA GLU A 25 1.35 14.63 31.44
C GLU A 25 1.09 14.10 30.03
N PHE A 26 1.00 12.78 29.91
CA PHE A 26 0.55 12.18 28.66
C PHE A 26 -0.94 12.49 28.42
N PRO A 27 -1.36 12.67 27.15
CA PRO A 27 -2.77 12.84 26.83
C PRO A 27 -3.59 11.64 27.30
N PRO A 28 -4.73 11.81 27.98
CA PRO A 28 -5.53 10.68 28.40
C PRO A 28 -5.92 9.80 27.19
N ILE A 29 -5.75 8.47 27.31
CA ILE A 29 -6.11 7.51 26.26
C ILE A 29 -7.55 7.69 25.73
N PRO A 30 -8.58 7.90 26.58
CA PRO A 30 -9.94 8.16 26.08
C PRO A 30 -10.03 9.38 25.16
N LEU A 31 -9.16 10.37 25.36
CA LEU A 31 -9.12 11.57 24.52
C LEU A 31 -8.48 11.28 23.15
N LEU A 32 -7.40 10.49 23.12
CA LEU A 32 -6.79 10.03 21.86
C LEU A 32 -7.78 9.18 21.05
N ARG A 33 -8.58 8.35 21.73
CA ARG A 33 -9.68 7.59 21.11
C ARG A 33 -10.73 8.52 20.49
N ASN A 34 -11.16 9.55 21.19
CA ASN A 34 -12.10 10.54 20.63
C ASN A 34 -11.51 11.24 19.40
N VAL A 35 -10.23 11.62 19.43
CA VAL A 35 -9.55 12.21 18.26
C VAL A 35 -9.54 11.22 17.10
N LYS A 36 -9.22 9.94 17.36
CA LYS A 36 -9.27 8.88 16.34
C LYS A 36 -10.65 8.78 15.68
N GLU A 37 -11.71 8.67 16.47
CA GLU A 37 -13.09 8.55 15.95
C GLU A 37 -13.49 9.75 15.09
N LEU A 38 -13.07 10.97 15.47
CA LEU A 38 -13.31 12.19 14.68
C LEU A 38 -12.51 12.20 13.37
N LEU A 39 -11.26 11.73 13.38
CA LEU A 39 -10.45 11.61 12.17
C LEU A 39 -10.98 10.51 11.24
N GLU A 40 -11.41 9.37 11.78
CA GLU A 40 -12.06 8.30 11.00
C GLU A 40 -13.32 8.83 10.30
N PHE A 41 -14.13 9.62 10.99
CA PHE A 41 -15.27 10.29 10.37
C PHE A 41 -14.84 11.19 9.21
N LEU A 42 -13.83 12.05 9.40
CA LEU A 42 -13.32 12.93 8.35
C LEU A 42 -12.73 12.16 7.16
N ALA A 43 -11.98 11.09 7.41
CA ALA A 43 -11.36 10.27 6.37
C ALA A 43 -12.40 9.58 5.47
N ASN A 44 -13.58 9.29 6.02
CA ASN A 44 -14.69 8.65 5.30
C ASN A 44 -15.62 9.63 4.58
N LEU A 45 -15.44 10.95 4.75
CA LEU A 45 -16.23 11.92 4.02
C LEU A 45 -15.83 11.95 2.53
N PRO A 46 -16.80 12.14 1.61
CA PRO A 46 -16.48 12.33 0.20
C PRO A 46 -15.52 13.53 0.04
N LYS A 47 -14.35 13.29 -0.54
CA LYS A 47 -13.36 14.35 -0.79
C LYS A 47 -13.97 15.40 -1.73
N LYS A 48 -14.37 16.55 -1.18
CA LYS A 48 -14.73 17.73 -1.97
C LYS A 48 -13.44 18.34 -2.52
N LYS A 49 -13.42 18.66 -3.82
CA LYS A 49 -12.23 19.17 -4.53
C LYS A 49 -11.63 20.44 -3.91
N ASP A 50 -12.39 21.20 -3.12
CA ASP A 50 -12.00 22.51 -2.60
C ASP A 50 -11.90 22.59 -1.06
N PHE A 51 -12.01 21.46 -0.34
CA PHE A 51 -11.91 21.51 1.13
C PHE A 51 -10.44 21.55 1.56
N SER A 52 -9.99 22.73 2.00
CA SER A 52 -8.65 22.93 2.53
C SER A 52 -8.67 23.02 4.06
N TYR A 53 -7.81 22.23 4.70
CA TYR A 53 -7.55 22.32 6.15
C TYR A 53 -6.53 23.41 6.50
N SER A 54 -6.12 24.25 5.54
CA SER A 54 -5.10 25.30 5.75
C SER A 54 -5.47 26.33 6.82
N ASN A 55 -6.76 26.53 7.08
CA ASN A 55 -7.25 27.46 8.11
C ASN A 55 -7.49 26.77 9.47
N ARG A 56 -7.15 25.49 9.60
CA ARG A 56 -7.35 24.69 10.81
C ARG A 56 -6.03 24.51 11.56
N THR A 57 -6.10 24.45 12.88
CA THR A 57 -4.91 24.29 13.74
C THR A 57 -4.64 22.83 14.11
N TRP A 58 -5.68 22.00 14.11
CA TRP A 58 -5.62 20.59 14.52
C TRP A 58 -4.54 19.79 13.79
N PRO A 59 -4.24 20.00 12.48
CA PRO A 59 -3.18 19.24 11.84
C PRO A 59 -1.82 19.52 12.46
N THR A 60 -1.55 20.79 12.77
CA THR A 60 -0.29 21.24 13.36
C THR A 60 -0.20 20.78 14.81
N ASP A 61 -1.29 20.93 15.56
CA ASP A 61 -1.34 20.58 16.97
C ASP A 61 -1.20 19.07 17.18
N LEU A 62 -1.87 18.27 16.35
CA LEU A 62 -1.73 16.81 16.36
C LEU A 62 -0.30 16.37 16.03
N ARG A 63 0.35 17.00 15.03
CA ARG A 63 1.76 16.71 14.71
C ARG A 63 2.67 16.96 15.90
N ILE A 64 2.48 18.07 16.61
CA ILE A 64 3.27 18.41 17.81
C ILE A 64 3.06 17.36 18.91
N ILE A 65 1.81 16.95 19.16
CA ILE A 65 1.48 15.95 20.18
C ILE A 65 2.11 14.59 19.83
N ILE A 66 1.91 14.10 18.61
CA ILE A 66 2.45 12.81 18.16
C ILE A 66 3.98 12.82 18.22
N ARG A 67 4.63 13.90 17.75
CA ARG A 67 6.10 14.01 17.81
C ARG A 67 6.61 13.90 19.24
N ARG A 68 6.00 14.62 20.19
CA ARG A 68 6.40 14.57 21.61
C ARG A 68 6.24 13.17 22.18
N LEU A 69 5.14 12.49 21.87
CA LEU A 69 4.91 11.10 22.28
C LEU A 69 6.01 10.17 21.73
N LEU A 70 6.25 10.19 20.41
CA LEU A 70 7.24 9.33 19.76
C LEU A 70 8.69 9.60 20.20
N GLN A 71 8.99 10.81 20.67
CA GLN A 71 10.31 11.16 21.21
C GLN A 71 10.47 10.77 22.70
N THR A 72 9.40 10.31 23.35
CA THR A 72 9.48 9.91 24.75
C THR A 72 10.13 8.53 24.89
N PHE A 73 11.16 8.45 25.72
CA PHE A 73 11.84 7.19 26.01
C PHE A 73 10.90 6.20 26.71
N LYS A 74 10.82 4.96 26.20
CA LYS A 74 9.93 3.89 26.71
C LYS A 74 8.45 4.29 26.75
N ILE A 75 7.98 4.92 25.67
CA ILE A 75 6.54 5.08 25.43
C ILE A 75 5.82 3.73 25.52
N ASP A 76 4.66 3.72 26.16
CA ASP A 76 3.81 2.54 26.26
C ASP A 76 3.20 2.17 24.89
N GLU A 77 2.99 0.87 24.68
CA GLU A 77 2.55 0.32 23.40
C GLU A 77 1.18 0.87 22.97
N GLU A 78 0.28 1.16 23.91
CA GLU A 78 -1.04 1.72 23.60
C GLU A 78 -0.92 3.12 23.01
N TYR A 79 -0.09 3.98 23.60
CA TYR A 79 0.19 5.31 23.04
C TYR A 79 0.89 5.24 21.69
N LEU A 80 1.80 4.28 21.55
CA LEU A 80 2.49 4.05 20.29
C LEU A 80 1.49 3.66 19.20
N ASN A 81 0.55 2.74 19.47
CA ASN A 81 -0.53 2.39 18.54
C ASN A 81 -1.30 3.65 18.08
N TYR A 82 -1.75 4.49 19.02
CA TYR A 82 -2.45 5.73 18.66
C TYR A 82 -1.59 6.68 17.83
N CYS A 83 -0.28 6.80 18.09
CA CYS A 83 0.59 7.65 17.28
C CYS A 83 0.58 7.24 15.79
N PHE A 84 0.62 5.94 15.51
CA PHE A 84 0.60 5.42 14.14
C PHE A 84 -0.78 5.53 13.50
N GLU A 85 -1.85 5.16 14.23
CA GLU A 85 -3.23 5.28 13.74
C GLU A 85 -3.61 6.73 13.44
N LEU A 86 -3.32 7.65 14.35
CA LEU A 86 -3.63 9.07 14.16
C LEU A 86 -2.81 9.67 13.02
N SER A 87 -1.54 9.27 12.87
CA SER A 87 -0.71 9.70 11.75
C SER A 87 -1.24 9.17 10.42
N SER A 88 -1.62 7.89 10.33
CA SER A 88 -2.15 7.30 9.10
C SER A 88 -3.49 7.94 8.69
N LEU A 89 -4.39 8.19 9.64
CA LEU A 89 -5.64 8.91 9.39
C LEU A 89 -5.38 10.34 8.93
N THR A 90 -4.41 11.02 9.54
CA THR A 90 -4.09 12.41 9.16
C THR A 90 -3.57 12.50 7.73
N VAL A 91 -2.69 11.59 7.30
CA VAL A 91 -2.21 11.58 5.91
C VAL A 91 -3.30 11.18 4.91
N LEU A 92 -4.27 10.35 5.31
CA LEU A 92 -5.44 10.05 4.45
C LEU A 92 -6.31 11.28 4.18
N ILE A 93 -6.43 12.16 5.18
CA ILE A 93 -7.23 13.39 5.13
C ILE A 93 -6.47 14.51 4.41
N ILE A 94 -5.24 14.79 4.84
CA ILE A 94 -4.47 15.99 4.42
C ILE A 94 -3.49 15.68 3.28
N GLY A 95 -2.99 14.45 3.21
CA GLY A 95 -1.90 14.06 2.31
C GLY A 95 -0.50 14.36 2.86
N VAL A 96 0.51 14.11 2.04
CA VAL A 96 1.94 14.23 2.40
C VAL A 96 2.34 15.66 2.81
N VAL A 97 1.61 16.68 2.34
CA VAL A 97 1.85 18.08 2.69
C VAL A 97 1.75 18.37 4.19
N TRP A 98 1.10 17.49 4.97
CA TRP A 98 1.10 17.57 6.44
C TRP A 98 2.51 17.61 7.03
N PHE A 99 3.50 17.03 6.36
CA PHE A 99 4.89 16.99 6.80
C PHE A 99 5.72 18.22 6.40
N SER A 100 5.25 19.03 5.45
CA SER A 100 6.04 20.14 4.89
C SER A 100 6.63 21.11 5.92
N PRO A 101 5.93 21.49 7.00
CA PRO A 101 6.51 22.38 8.02
C PRO A 101 7.56 21.70 8.93
N ASP A 102 7.71 20.39 8.88
CA ASP A 102 8.57 19.61 9.79
C ASP A 102 9.05 18.29 9.16
N LEU A 103 10.02 18.39 8.25
CA LEU A 103 10.60 17.22 7.56
C LEU A 103 11.31 16.24 8.51
N GLN A 104 11.88 16.73 9.62
CA GLN A 104 12.50 15.86 10.61
C GLN A 104 11.48 14.90 11.24
N PHE A 105 10.23 15.35 11.42
CA PHE A 105 9.17 14.48 11.90
C PHE A 105 8.82 13.39 10.88
N LEU A 106 8.81 13.72 9.58
CA LEU A 106 8.62 12.75 8.50
C LEU A 106 9.72 11.69 8.50
N VAL A 107 10.99 12.10 8.57
CA VAL A 107 12.13 11.19 8.64
C VAL A 107 12.06 10.30 9.88
N LEU A 108 11.76 10.89 11.05
CA LEU A 108 11.57 10.14 12.31
C LEU A 108 10.46 9.09 12.16
N LEU A 109 9.28 9.51 11.69
CA LEU A 109 8.14 8.62 11.55
C LEU A 109 8.43 7.48 10.57
N SER A 110 9.09 7.77 9.44
CA SER A 110 9.47 6.74 8.46
C SER A 110 10.40 5.67 9.04
N GLY A 111 11.41 6.08 9.82
CA GLY A 111 12.31 5.14 10.49
C GLY A 111 11.59 4.28 11.54
N LEU A 112 10.72 4.90 12.35
CA LEU A 112 9.92 4.19 13.34
C LEU A 112 8.91 3.23 12.70
N THR A 113 8.29 3.61 11.57
CA THR A 113 7.38 2.73 10.82
C THR A 113 8.09 1.47 10.33
N SER A 114 9.27 1.60 9.74
CA SER A 114 10.07 0.46 9.27
C SER A 114 10.44 -0.49 10.42
N GLY A 115 10.90 0.05 11.56
CA GLY A 115 11.22 -0.76 12.74
C GLY A 115 9.98 -1.44 13.36
N ARG A 116 8.86 -0.71 13.44
CA ARG A 116 7.61 -1.23 14.01
C ARG A 116 7.00 -2.35 13.19
N LEU A 117 7.12 -2.29 11.86
CA LEU A 117 6.66 -3.34 10.96
C LEU A 117 7.25 -4.71 11.32
N ARG A 118 8.56 -4.75 11.62
CA ARG A 118 9.26 -5.98 12.01
C ARG A 118 8.72 -6.56 13.31
N ILE A 119 8.42 -5.70 14.29
CA ILE A 119 7.86 -6.11 15.58
C ILE A 119 6.45 -6.67 15.42
N ILE A 120 5.62 -6.04 14.58
CA ILE A 120 4.24 -6.50 14.34
C ILE A 120 4.23 -7.86 13.62
N MET A 121 5.14 -8.07 12.69
CA MET A 121 5.19 -9.26 11.84
C MET A 121 6.06 -10.39 12.40
N ASP A 122 6.66 -10.22 13.60
CA ASP A 122 7.56 -11.20 14.23
C ASP A 122 6.88 -12.56 14.47
N ASN A 123 5.59 -12.56 14.79
CA ASN A 123 4.79 -13.78 14.95
C ASN A 123 3.65 -13.85 13.91
N PRO A 124 3.78 -14.68 12.85
CA PRO A 124 2.79 -14.80 11.78
C PRO A 124 1.35 -15.10 12.24
N GLU A 125 1.18 -15.89 13.31
CA GLU A 125 -0.14 -16.31 13.80
C GLU A 125 -0.85 -15.23 14.63
N GLN A 126 -0.15 -14.16 15.01
CA GLN A 126 -0.64 -13.14 15.93
C GLN A 126 -0.56 -11.72 15.34
N ILE A 127 -0.44 -11.61 14.02
CA ILE A 127 -0.42 -10.31 13.35
C ILE A 127 -1.76 -9.60 13.57
N ASP A 128 -1.73 -8.51 14.32
CA ASP A 128 -2.87 -7.61 14.48
C ASP A 128 -2.94 -6.66 13.29
N ILE A 129 -3.95 -6.85 12.45
CA ILE A 129 -4.21 -6.04 11.27
C ILE A 129 -4.36 -4.55 11.59
N ASN A 130 -4.93 -4.21 12.77
CA ASN A 130 -5.13 -2.83 13.17
C ASN A 130 -3.82 -2.10 13.47
N ARG A 131 -2.76 -2.86 13.80
CA ARG A 131 -1.41 -2.32 14.01
C ARG A 131 -0.62 -2.27 12.71
N LEU A 132 -0.84 -3.27 11.84
CA LEU A 132 -0.15 -3.37 10.55
C LEU A 132 -0.62 -2.31 9.55
N LEU A 133 -1.93 -2.13 9.41
CA LEU A 133 -2.54 -1.27 8.40
C LEU A 133 -2.07 0.20 8.47
N PRO A 134 -1.99 0.85 9.65
CA PRO A 134 -1.43 2.19 9.76
C PRO A 134 0.02 2.28 9.27
N CYS A 135 0.85 1.27 9.55
CA CYS A 135 2.25 1.24 9.14
C CYS A 135 2.37 1.17 7.61
N LEU A 136 1.65 0.25 6.98
CA LEU A 136 1.67 0.09 5.52
C LEU A 136 1.05 1.31 4.81
N THR A 137 -0.01 1.90 5.37
CA THR A 137 -0.57 3.17 4.88
C THR A 137 0.48 4.27 4.89
N LEU A 138 1.19 4.45 6.00
CA LEU A 138 2.23 5.47 6.10
C LEU A 138 3.37 5.23 5.10
N LEU A 139 3.81 3.99 4.91
CA LEU A 139 4.85 3.66 3.92
C LEU A 139 4.40 4.02 2.49
N GLU A 140 3.15 3.77 2.11
CA GLU A 140 2.61 4.22 0.81
C GLU A 140 2.66 5.75 0.66
N PHE A 141 2.37 6.50 1.74
CA PHE A 141 2.47 7.95 1.71
C PHE A 141 3.92 8.44 1.69
N PHE A 142 4.88 7.71 2.26
CA PHE A 142 6.30 8.04 2.16
C PHE A 142 6.82 7.84 0.73
N ILE A 143 6.35 6.81 0.02
CA ILE A 143 6.61 6.65 -1.42
C ILE A 143 6.17 7.90 -2.19
N ARG A 144 4.93 8.34 -1.98
CA ARG A 144 4.41 9.57 -2.63
C ARG A 144 5.18 10.83 -2.23
N ALA A 145 5.67 10.91 -0.99
CA ALA A 145 6.51 12.03 -0.57
C ALA A 145 7.85 12.05 -1.32
N ILE A 146 8.42 10.89 -1.65
CA ILE A 146 9.65 10.80 -2.43
C ILE A 146 9.39 11.16 -3.90
N GLU A 147 8.28 10.70 -4.48
CA GLU A 147 8.00 10.89 -5.92
C GLU A 147 7.46 12.28 -6.27
N ASP A 148 6.52 12.80 -5.47
CA ASP A 148 5.63 13.88 -5.91
C ASP A 148 5.80 15.19 -5.12
N SER A 149 6.77 15.26 -4.19
CA SER A 149 6.82 16.38 -3.25
C SER A 149 7.98 17.34 -3.49
N ASP A 150 7.63 18.54 -3.93
CA ASP A 150 8.57 19.66 -4.12
C ASP A 150 9.16 20.19 -2.79
N PHE A 151 8.67 19.69 -1.65
CA PHE A 151 9.03 20.21 -0.33
C PHE A 151 10.05 19.35 0.43
N VAL A 152 10.37 18.14 -0.05
CA VAL A 152 11.37 17.26 0.57
C VAL A 152 12.73 17.49 -0.11
N ASP A 153 13.74 17.83 0.68
CA ASP A 153 15.10 18.01 0.14
C ASP A 153 15.79 16.67 -0.15
N GLU A 154 16.92 16.71 -0.87
CA GLU A 154 17.62 15.50 -1.32
C GLU A 154 18.12 14.62 -0.16
N GLN A 155 18.53 15.22 0.96
CA GLN A 155 19.05 14.49 2.11
C GLN A 155 17.92 13.73 2.84
N ASP A 156 16.79 14.40 3.04
CA ASP A 156 15.62 13.80 3.65
C ASP A 156 15.00 12.76 2.71
N ALA A 157 14.88 13.05 1.41
CA ALA A 157 14.41 12.09 0.39
C ALA A 157 15.24 10.81 0.38
N THR A 158 16.57 10.93 0.46
CA THR A 158 17.49 9.77 0.56
C THR A 158 17.20 8.96 1.82
N SER A 159 16.96 9.62 2.96
CA SER A 159 16.66 8.97 4.22
C SER A 159 15.31 8.25 4.20
N LEU A 160 14.28 8.89 3.64
CA LEU A 160 12.96 8.28 3.43
C LEU A 160 13.06 7.06 2.52
N SER A 161 13.74 7.20 1.38
CA SER A 161 13.93 6.14 0.40
C SER A 161 14.58 4.91 1.03
N ARG A 162 15.63 5.10 1.83
CA ARG A 162 16.27 4.02 2.59
C ARG A 162 15.28 3.31 3.52
N HIS A 163 14.49 4.04 4.30
CA HIS A 163 13.53 3.42 5.23
C HIS A 163 12.43 2.64 4.51
N VAL A 164 11.91 3.17 3.40
CA VAL A 164 10.90 2.50 2.56
C VAL A 164 11.50 1.24 1.94
N GLN A 165 12.72 1.32 1.41
CA GLN A 165 13.44 0.17 0.86
C GLN A 165 13.67 -0.92 1.92
N GLU A 166 14.09 -0.55 3.13
CA GLU A 166 14.29 -1.48 4.24
C GLU A 166 13.00 -2.20 4.63
N ALA A 167 11.87 -1.48 4.65
CA ALA A 167 10.56 -2.06 4.93
C ALA A 167 10.08 -2.97 3.80
N ALA A 168 10.22 -2.55 2.54
CA ALA A 168 9.86 -3.36 1.39
C ALA A 168 10.69 -4.64 1.31
N SER A 169 12.00 -4.55 1.50
CA SER A 169 12.91 -5.69 1.48
C SER A 169 12.52 -6.71 2.56
N PHE A 170 12.21 -6.23 3.78
CA PHE A 170 11.69 -7.07 4.85
C PHE A 170 10.37 -7.74 4.48
N ILE A 171 9.42 -7.04 3.86
CA ILE A 171 8.14 -7.64 3.44
C ILE A 171 8.36 -8.72 2.38
N PHE A 172 9.19 -8.47 1.37
CA PHE A 172 9.47 -9.48 0.34
C PHE A 172 10.20 -10.70 0.91
N GLU A 173 11.15 -10.49 1.83
CA GLU A 173 11.79 -11.56 2.60
C GLU A 173 10.76 -12.36 3.40
N TYR A 174 9.89 -11.66 4.14
CA TYR A 174 8.86 -12.28 4.96
C TYR A 174 7.89 -13.14 4.13
N LEU A 175 7.41 -12.62 3.00
CA LEU A 175 6.52 -13.34 2.09
C LEU A 175 7.20 -14.56 1.48
N ALA A 176 8.47 -14.42 1.05
CA ALA A 176 9.25 -15.53 0.52
C ALA A 176 9.45 -16.64 1.56
N THR A 177 9.82 -16.27 2.80
CA THR A 177 9.98 -17.22 3.92
C THR A 177 8.67 -17.92 4.26
N CYS A 178 7.55 -17.19 4.33
CA CYS A 178 6.24 -17.81 4.59
C CYS A 178 5.86 -18.81 3.50
N GLU A 179 6.15 -18.52 2.23
CA GLU A 179 5.91 -19.44 1.12
C GLU A 179 6.80 -20.70 1.21
N GLU A 180 8.10 -20.52 1.51
CA GLU A 180 9.08 -21.62 1.63
C GLU A 180 8.74 -22.55 2.81
N GLU A 181 8.44 -21.97 3.97
CA GLU A 181 8.11 -22.69 5.20
C GLU A 181 6.64 -23.13 5.26
N LYS A 182 5.83 -22.76 4.26
CA LYS A 182 4.38 -23.02 4.18
C LYS A 182 3.60 -22.48 5.38
N ILE A 183 4.02 -21.33 5.89
CA ILE A 183 3.31 -20.59 6.93
C ILE A 183 2.07 -19.95 6.30
N SER A 184 0.91 -20.26 6.87
CA SER A 184 -0.35 -19.65 6.42
C SER A 184 -0.53 -18.30 7.09
N LEU A 185 -0.69 -17.25 6.29
CA LEU A 185 -1.06 -15.92 6.76
C LEU A 185 -2.56 -15.70 6.59
N ASP A 186 -3.14 -14.90 7.48
CA ASP A 186 -4.52 -14.43 7.32
C ASP A 186 -4.67 -13.63 6.02
N MET A 187 -5.81 -13.80 5.32
CA MET A 187 -6.02 -13.16 4.03
C MET A 187 -6.10 -11.63 4.13
N GLU A 188 -6.62 -11.07 5.23
CA GLU A 188 -6.63 -9.63 5.47
C GLU A 188 -5.21 -9.08 5.59
N VAL A 189 -4.33 -9.80 6.30
CA VAL A 189 -2.90 -9.46 6.40
C VAL A 189 -2.24 -9.50 5.02
N LEU A 190 -2.48 -10.57 4.26
CA LEU A 190 -1.96 -10.72 2.90
C LEU A 190 -2.44 -9.61 1.96
N LEU A 191 -3.70 -9.18 2.06
CA LEU A 191 -4.25 -8.11 1.22
C LEU A 191 -3.55 -6.78 1.45
N VAL A 192 -3.24 -6.42 2.70
CA VAL A 192 -2.56 -5.15 2.98
C VAL A 192 -1.08 -5.21 2.57
N LEU A 193 -0.39 -6.33 2.83
CA LEU A 193 0.98 -6.54 2.34
C LEU A 193 1.05 -6.50 0.81
N TYR A 194 0.09 -7.15 0.14
CA TYR A 194 -0.02 -7.16 -1.32
C TYR A 194 -0.18 -5.75 -1.89
N ARG A 195 -1.06 -4.93 -1.31
CA ARG A 195 -1.28 -3.54 -1.78
C ARG A 195 -0.02 -2.71 -1.68
N PHE A 196 0.65 -2.76 -0.52
CA PHE A 196 1.92 -2.05 -0.35
C PHE A 196 2.99 -2.56 -1.32
N SER A 197 3.16 -3.88 -1.45
CA SER A 197 4.14 -4.47 -2.37
C SER A 197 3.89 -4.04 -3.81
N CYS A 198 2.64 -4.03 -4.27
CA CYS A 198 2.33 -3.56 -5.63
C CYS A 198 2.56 -2.05 -5.79
N ALA A 199 2.24 -1.24 -4.77
CA ALA A 199 2.53 0.20 -4.80
C ALA A 199 4.05 0.46 -4.91
N PHE A 200 4.87 -0.30 -4.18
CA PHE A 200 6.32 -0.21 -4.25
C PHE A 200 6.88 -0.72 -5.60
N LEU A 201 6.31 -1.79 -6.15
CA LEU A 201 6.73 -2.29 -7.47
C LEU A 201 6.36 -1.34 -8.61
N ALA A 202 5.23 -0.64 -8.50
CA ALA A 202 4.78 0.33 -9.52
C ALA A 202 5.73 1.52 -9.72
N ILE A 203 6.62 1.76 -8.74
CA ILE A 203 7.61 2.85 -8.77
C ILE A 203 9.02 2.32 -9.06
N ASP A 204 9.11 1.24 -9.84
CA ASP A 204 10.36 0.53 -10.18
C ASP A 204 11.10 -0.07 -8.97
N GLY A 205 10.37 -0.35 -7.87
CA GLY A 205 10.95 -0.96 -6.67
C GLY A 205 11.52 -2.37 -6.90
N ALA A 206 11.11 -3.05 -7.98
CA ALA A 206 11.65 -4.36 -8.36
C ALA A 206 13.16 -4.33 -8.62
N SER A 207 13.69 -3.21 -9.15
CA SER A 207 15.12 -3.03 -9.44
C SER A 207 15.99 -2.99 -8.18
N ILE A 208 15.37 -2.68 -7.04
CA ILE A 208 16.03 -2.44 -5.75
C ILE A 208 16.05 -3.70 -4.87
N VAL A 209 15.02 -4.55 -5.00
CA VAL A 209 14.86 -5.74 -4.16
C VAL A 209 15.73 -6.88 -4.69
N ASN A 210 16.26 -7.69 -3.77
CA ASN A 210 17.02 -8.88 -4.14
C ASN A 210 16.14 -9.81 -5.00
N ARG A 211 16.64 -10.18 -6.17
CA ARG A 211 15.94 -11.01 -7.16
C ARG A 211 15.45 -12.34 -6.59
N ASP A 212 16.17 -12.97 -5.66
CA ASP A 212 15.76 -14.24 -5.07
C ASP A 212 14.55 -14.08 -4.14
N LEU A 213 14.45 -12.94 -3.43
CA LEU A 213 13.27 -12.60 -2.63
C LEU A 213 12.04 -12.40 -3.53
N LEU A 214 12.20 -11.71 -4.66
CA LEU A 214 11.12 -11.52 -5.64
C LEU A 214 10.61 -12.87 -6.20
N LYS A 215 11.52 -13.83 -6.46
CA LYS A 215 11.14 -15.18 -6.91
C LYS A 215 10.33 -15.94 -5.86
N GLY A 216 10.64 -15.76 -4.58
CA GLY A 216 9.90 -16.40 -3.49
C GLY A 216 8.52 -15.76 -3.30
N ALA A 217 8.46 -14.43 -3.26
CA ALA A 217 7.25 -13.70 -2.92
C ALA A 217 6.17 -13.69 -4.01
N ILE A 218 6.54 -13.81 -5.29
CA ILE A 218 5.57 -13.72 -6.41
C ILE A 218 4.43 -14.72 -6.30
N ARG A 219 4.69 -15.94 -5.81
CA ARG A 219 3.64 -16.96 -5.63
C ARG A 219 2.58 -16.49 -4.66
N THR A 220 2.98 -15.89 -3.55
CA THR A 220 2.06 -15.35 -2.55
C THR A 220 1.27 -14.17 -3.10
N LEU A 221 1.93 -13.25 -3.82
CA LEU A 221 1.27 -12.10 -4.44
C LEU A 221 0.24 -12.54 -5.50
N MET A 222 0.56 -13.53 -6.32
CA MET A 222 -0.37 -14.10 -7.29
C MET A 222 -1.59 -14.75 -6.61
N LYS A 223 -1.39 -15.52 -5.51
CA LYS A 223 -2.51 -16.08 -4.73
C LYS A 223 -3.49 -15.01 -4.26
N VAL A 224 -3.00 -13.85 -3.82
CA VAL A 224 -3.85 -12.72 -3.41
C VAL A 224 -4.59 -12.13 -4.61
N SER A 225 -3.90 -11.93 -5.74
CA SER A 225 -4.54 -11.46 -6.97
C SER A 225 -5.64 -12.41 -7.46
N GLU A 226 -5.40 -13.72 -7.46
CA GLU A 226 -6.40 -14.75 -7.78
C GLU A 226 -7.60 -14.71 -6.83
N PHE A 227 -7.35 -14.53 -5.53
CA PHE A 227 -8.40 -14.35 -4.54
C PHE A 227 -9.26 -13.12 -4.87
N CYS A 228 -8.64 -11.97 -5.16
CA CYS A 228 -9.36 -10.76 -5.55
C CYS A 228 -10.21 -10.95 -6.82
N ILE A 229 -9.69 -11.66 -7.83
CA ILE A 229 -10.47 -12.00 -9.04
C ILE A 229 -11.72 -12.80 -8.67
N LYS A 230 -11.58 -13.83 -7.82
CA LYS A 230 -12.73 -14.64 -7.35
C LYS A 230 -13.75 -13.82 -6.55
N GLN A 231 -13.33 -12.75 -5.89
CA GLN A 231 -14.20 -11.81 -5.19
C GLN A 231 -14.78 -10.70 -6.08
N ASN A 232 -14.50 -10.71 -7.40
CA ASN A 232 -14.83 -9.64 -8.34
C ASN A 232 -14.20 -8.27 -8.00
N ASP A 233 -13.08 -8.25 -7.27
CA ASP A 233 -12.31 -7.02 -7.01
C ASP A 233 -11.22 -6.85 -8.09
N ALA A 234 -11.65 -6.40 -9.27
CA ALA A 234 -10.74 -6.17 -10.40
C ALA A 234 -9.69 -5.10 -10.08
N LYS A 235 -10.04 -4.09 -9.27
CA LYS A 235 -9.13 -2.99 -8.96
C LYS A 235 -7.92 -3.48 -8.16
N THR A 236 -8.15 -4.26 -7.11
CA THR A 236 -7.05 -4.82 -6.30
C THR A 236 -6.30 -5.90 -7.08
N ALA A 237 -7.00 -6.77 -7.81
CA ALA A 237 -6.36 -7.81 -8.63
C ALA A 237 -5.40 -7.22 -9.69
N GLY A 238 -5.80 -6.14 -10.36
CA GLY A 238 -4.99 -5.53 -11.43
C GLY A 238 -3.67 -4.91 -10.97
N LEU A 239 -3.47 -4.68 -9.67
CA LEU A 239 -2.26 -4.00 -9.14
C LEU A 239 -0.97 -4.77 -9.45
N LEU A 240 -0.98 -6.10 -9.33
CA LEU A 240 0.21 -6.92 -9.60
C LEU A 240 0.50 -7.06 -11.10
N ILE A 241 -0.54 -7.07 -11.93
CA ILE A 241 -0.46 -7.37 -13.37
C ILE A 241 0.59 -6.47 -14.04
N LEU A 242 0.63 -5.21 -13.64
CA LEU A 242 1.54 -4.19 -14.17
C LEU A 242 3.02 -4.46 -13.93
N SER A 243 3.34 -5.15 -12.84
CA SER A 243 4.72 -5.37 -12.41
C SER A 243 5.25 -6.76 -12.75
N LEU A 244 4.42 -7.63 -13.37
CA LEU A 244 4.82 -8.98 -13.78
C LEU A 244 6.11 -9.03 -14.64
N PRO A 245 6.34 -8.11 -15.60
CA PRO A 245 7.56 -8.12 -16.41
C PRO A 245 8.84 -7.99 -15.60
N ASP A 246 8.77 -7.31 -14.46
CA ASP A 246 9.93 -6.98 -13.62
C ASP A 246 10.36 -8.16 -12.74
N PHE A 247 9.52 -9.21 -12.65
CA PHE A 247 9.87 -10.40 -11.89
C PHE A 247 10.89 -11.27 -12.63
N PRO A 248 11.96 -11.71 -11.93
CA PRO A 248 13.04 -12.49 -12.55
C PRO A 248 12.62 -13.91 -12.95
N SER A 249 11.58 -14.45 -12.32
CA SER A 249 10.94 -15.71 -12.70
C SER A 249 9.46 -15.60 -12.36
N LEU A 250 8.61 -16.20 -13.17
CA LEU A 250 7.16 -16.17 -13.06
C LEU A 250 6.64 -17.61 -12.94
N PRO A 251 5.63 -17.86 -12.10
CA PRO A 251 4.91 -19.15 -12.08
C PRO A 251 4.22 -19.45 -13.41
N ASP A 252 4.09 -20.74 -13.75
CA ASP A 252 3.52 -21.23 -15.01
C ASP A 252 2.02 -20.95 -15.19
N ASN A 253 1.33 -20.54 -14.13
CA ASN A 253 -0.06 -20.08 -14.16
C ASN A 253 -0.21 -18.55 -14.32
N THR A 254 0.87 -17.81 -14.62
CA THR A 254 0.82 -16.35 -14.77
C THR A 254 -0.06 -15.91 -15.94
N LEU A 255 -0.01 -16.63 -17.07
CA LEU A 255 -0.92 -16.34 -18.18
C LEU A 255 -2.39 -16.52 -17.80
N ASP A 256 -2.71 -17.56 -17.02
CA ASP A 256 -4.10 -17.80 -16.56
C ASP A 256 -4.59 -16.66 -15.68
N LEU A 257 -3.73 -16.15 -14.77
CA LEU A 257 -4.03 -14.99 -13.95
C LEU A 257 -4.37 -13.74 -14.79
N ILE A 258 -3.55 -13.43 -15.81
CA ILE A 258 -3.79 -12.29 -16.71
C ILE A 258 -5.12 -12.46 -17.43
N LEU A 259 -5.39 -13.65 -17.97
CA LEU A 259 -6.62 -13.93 -18.72
C LEU A 259 -7.87 -13.88 -17.84
N ASP A 260 -7.81 -14.40 -16.61
CA ASP A 260 -8.92 -14.36 -15.66
C ASP A 260 -9.22 -12.92 -15.21
N TYR A 261 -8.19 -12.09 -15.04
CA TYR A 261 -8.34 -10.65 -14.82
C TYR A 261 -9.03 -9.95 -16.00
N LEU A 262 -8.61 -10.22 -17.23
CA LEU A 262 -9.25 -9.64 -18.43
C LEU A 262 -10.70 -10.10 -18.59
N ARG A 263 -11.00 -11.36 -18.25
CA ARG A 263 -12.37 -11.90 -18.26
C ARG A 263 -13.28 -11.24 -17.24
N LEU A 264 -12.75 -10.93 -16.05
CA LEU A 264 -13.50 -10.20 -15.03
C LEU A 264 -13.94 -8.82 -15.52
N LEU A 265 -13.13 -8.18 -16.37
CA LEU A 265 -13.43 -6.86 -16.94
C LEU A 265 -14.26 -6.93 -18.22
N TYR A 266 -14.28 -8.02 -18.98
CA TYR A 266 -15.05 -8.08 -20.22
C TYR A 266 -16.55 -8.31 -19.98
N PRO A 267 -17.48 -7.60 -20.65
CA PRO A 267 -17.31 -6.59 -21.69
C PRO A 267 -17.51 -5.13 -21.17
N THR A 268 -16.90 -4.77 -20.04
CA THR A 268 -16.97 -3.39 -19.53
C THR A 268 -16.20 -2.42 -20.43
N LYS A 269 -16.39 -1.12 -20.19
CA LYS A 269 -15.62 -0.08 -20.91
C LYS A 269 -14.12 -0.16 -20.58
N GLU A 270 -13.76 -0.54 -19.35
CA GLU A 270 -12.35 -0.67 -18.96
C GLU A 270 -11.66 -1.88 -19.63
N ALA A 271 -12.42 -2.85 -20.15
CA ALA A 271 -11.88 -4.06 -20.77
C ALA A 271 -10.91 -3.76 -21.91
N LYS A 272 -11.22 -2.78 -22.76
CA LYS A 272 -10.37 -2.45 -23.91
C LYS A 272 -9.01 -1.90 -23.48
N ASP A 273 -9.00 -0.96 -22.55
CA ASP A 273 -7.76 -0.36 -22.04
C ASP A 273 -6.93 -1.41 -21.28
N SER A 274 -7.60 -2.30 -20.55
CA SER A 274 -6.95 -3.39 -19.83
C SER A 274 -6.36 -4.46 -20.76
N ILE A 275 -7.02 -4.76 -21.90
CA ILE A 275 -6.46 -5.64 -22.94
C ILE A 275 -5.19 -5.02 -23.54
N VAL A 276 -5.21 -3.72 -23.86
CA VAL A 276 -4.04 -3.00 -24.38
C VAL A 276 -2.90 -3.05 -23.38
N GLN A 277 -3.19 -2.80 -22.11
CA GLN A 277 -2.22 -2.85 -21.01
C GLN A 277 -1.64 -4.27 -20.84
N ALA A 278 -2.49 -5.30 -20.78
CA ALA A 278 -2.04 -6.69 -20.71
C ALA A 278 -1.15 -7.06 -21.91
N CYS A 279 -1.50 -6.62 -23.13
CA CYS A 279 -0.66 -6.82 -24.30
C CYS A 279 0.72 -6.17 -24.15
N SER A 280 0.79 -4.95 -23.60
CA SER A 280 2.08 -4.28 -23.34
C SER A 280 2.95 -5.00 -22.31
N ILE A 281 2.31 -5.73 -21.38
CA ILE A 281 2.96 -6.54 -20.34
C ILE A 281 3.43 -7.89 -20.90
N MET A 282 2.63 -8.53 -21.76
CA MET A 282 2.96 -9.83 -22.33
C MET A 282 4.02 -9.76 -23.44
N ASP A 283 4.11 -8.65 -24.18
CA ASP A 283 5.09 -8.49 -25.26
C ASP A 283 6.57 -8.64 -24.81
N PRO A 284 7.03 -8.05 -23.68
CA PRO A 284 8.38 -8.32 -23.16
C PRO A 284 8.53 -9.73 -22.58
N LEU A 285 7.44 -10.43 -22.25
CA LEU A 285 7.46 -11.78 -21.69
C LEU A 285 7.49 -12.89 -22.74
N LYS A 286 7.20 -12.61 -24.01
CA LYS A 286 7.04 -13.62 -25.07
C LYS A 286 8.25 -14.53 -25.31
N GLU A 287 9.45 -14.06 -25.00
CA GLU A 287 10.67 -14.86 -25.16
C GLU A 287 10.89 -15.85 -24.02
N ARG A 288 10.20 -15.63 -22.89
CA ARG A 288 10.27 -16.47 -21.70
C ARG A 288 9.22 -17.59 -21.77
N THR A 289 9.57 -18.77 -21.25
CA THR A 289 8.71 -19.95 -21.24
C THR A 289 8.34 -20.41 -19.82
N ASP A 290 8.70 -19.64 -18.80
CA ASP A 290 8.46 -20.01 -17.39
C ASP A 290 7.04 -19.69 -16.90
N TRP A 291 6.29 -18.86 -17.63
CA TRP A 291 5.10 -18.16 -17.12
C TRP A 291 3.75 -18.64 -17.68
N TYR A 292 3.76 -19.69 -18.52
CA TYR A 292 2.56 -20.27 -19.11
C TYR A 292 2.75 -21.77 -19.37
N THR A 293 1.63 -22.49 -19.47
CA THR A 293 1.60 -23.88 -19.97
C THR A 293 0.96 -23.94 -21.37
N PRO A 294 1.13 -25.04 -22.14
CA PRO A 294 0.39 -25.23 -23.39
C PRO A 294 -1.15 -25.15 -23.21
N ALA A 295 -1.65 -25.56 -22.04
CA ALA A 295 -3.07 -25.44 -21.71
C ALA A 295 -3.48 -23.97 -21.53
N SER A 296 -2.68 -23.18 -20.81
CA SER A 296 -2.88 -21.74 -20.61
C SER A 296 -2.84 -20.98 -21.95
N LYS A 297 -1.91 -21.34 -22.85
CA LYS A 297 -1.84 -20.77 -24.21
C LYS A 297 -3.13 -21.02 -24.99
N LYS A 298 -3.62 -22.27 -25.01
CA LYS A 298 -4.89 -22.61 -25.67
C LYS A 298 -6.08 -21.85 -25.08
N TYR A 299 -6.14 -21.75 -23.76
CA TYR A 299 -7.16 -20.98 -23.05
C TYR A 299 -7.14 -19.49 -23.45
N GLY A 300 -5.94 -18.91 -23.59
CA GLY A 300 -5.74 -17.55 -24.09
C GLY A 300 -6.22 -17.38 -25.52
N GLU A 301 -5.87 -18.28 -26.43
CA GLU A 301 -6.28 -18.19 -27.84
C GLU A 301 -7.81 -18.23 -28.01
N GLU A 302 -8.49 -19.08 -27.23
CA GLU A 302 -9.95 -19.16 -27.21
C GLU A 302 -10.56 -17.83 -26.74
N PHE A 303 -10.01 -17.24 -25.68
CA PHE A 303 -10.42 -15.92 -25.19
C PHE A 303 -10.18 -14.81 -26.21
N ALA A 304 -8.99 -14.77 -26.83
CA ALA A 304 -8.59 -13.76 -27.81
C ALA A 304 -9.50 -13.76 -29.04
N ARG A 305 -9.92 -14.94 -29.51
CA ARG A 305 -10.91 -15.09 -30.59
C ARG A 305 -12.30 -14.59 -30.16
N ALA A 306 -12.70 -14.83 -28.91
CA ALA A 306 -13.99 -14.41 -28.39
C ALA A 306 -14.10 -12.87 -28.25
N VAL A 307 -13.03 -12.20 -27.85
CA VAL A 307 -12.98 -10.73 -27.77
C VAL A 307 -12.62 -10.06 -29.11
N ASN A 308 -12.17 -10.85 -30.10
CA ASN A 308 -11.78 -10.41 -31.44
C ASN A 308 -10.73 -9.28 -31.42
N ASP A 309 -9.73 -9.40 -30.54
CA ASP A 309 -8.61 -8.46 -30.44
C ASP A 309 -7.40 -8.98 -31.21
N SER A 310 -7.00 -8.26 -32.27
CA SER A 310 -5.91 -8.68 -33.16
C SER A 310 -4.54 -8.72 -32.48
N ARG A 311 -4.29 -7.83 -31.51
CA ARG A 311 -2.98 -7.76 -30.84
C ARG A 311 -2.84 -8.89 -29.83
N LEU A 312 -3.90 -9.20 -29.10
CA LEU A 312 -3.92 -10.33 -28.18
C LEU A 312 -3.72 -11.67 -28.94
N ILE A 313 -4.39 -11.84 -30.08
CA ILE A 313 -4.19 -13.00 -30.97
C ILE A 313 -2.72 -13.09 -31.44
N GLU A 314 -2.14 -11.97 -31.86
CA GLU A 314 -0.75 -11.92 -32.33
C GLU A 314 0.24 -12.34 -31.23
N ILE A 315 0.14 -11.76 -30.03
CA ILE A 315 1.05 -12.03 -28.91
C ILE A 315 0.97 -13.50 -28.49
N LEU A 316 -0.24 -14.04 -28.32
CA LEU A 316 -0.43 -15.44 -27.93
C LEU A 316 0.08 -16.41 -29.00
N GLY A 317 -0.02 -16.05 -30.28
CA GLY A 317 0.55 -16.81 -31.39
C GLY A 317 2.08 -16.82 -31.45
N GLN A 318 2.75 -15.85 -30.80
CA GLN A 318 4.21 -15.77 -30.69
C GLN A 318 4.79 -16.61 -29.54
N LEU A 319 3.94 -17.08 -28.60
CA LEU A 319 4.38 -17.95 -27.51
C LEU A 319 4.87 -19.29 -28.07
N LYS A 320 6.03 -19.76 -27.59
CA LYS A 320 6.63 -21.05 -27.98
C LYS A 320 5.74 -22.21 -27.49
N ASP A 321 5.71 -23.29 -28.26
CA ASP A 321 5.00 -24.55 -27.92
C ASP A 321 5.76 -25.37 -26.88
#